data_AF-A0A804M7P1-F1
#
_entry.id   AF-A0A804M7P1-F1
#
_cell.length_a   1.000
_cell.length_b   1.000
_cell.length_c   1.000
_cell.angle_alpha   90.00
_cell.angle_beta   90.00
_cell.angle_gamma   90.00
#
_symmetry.space_group_name_H-M   'P 1'
#
loop_
_entity.id
_entity.type
_entity.pdbx_description
1 polymer ?
#
loop_
_entity_poly.entity_id
_entity_poly.type
_entity_poly.pdbx_seq_one_letter_code
_entity_poly.pdbx_strand_id
1 'polypeptide(L)'
;MAYASGNPIMSDAEFDELKLKLKTNSVIVKEGPRCSLRSHKVYSDLNVDYIKMFLLNVPATTVALGLFFFIDELTGFEINVFQLPEPFGFIFTWFAALPLILFLAQSLTKAIVQDFLILKGPCPNCGTENLSFFGTILSVSSGGTTNKVKCANAELEYDSKSRVITLPEASNA
;
A
#
# COMPACT_ATOMS: atom_id res chain seq x y z
N MET A 1 23.40 13.70 24.43
CA MET A 1 23.28 13.52 25.88
C MET A 1 23.43 12.05 26.30
N ALA A 2 22.64 11.09 25.82
CA ALA A 2 22.85 9.67 26.15
C ALA A 2 23.87 8.92 25.25
N TYR A 3 23.85 9.16 23.93
CA TYR A 3 24.84 8.57 22.99
C TYR A 3 26.30 8.87 23.38
N ALA A 4 26.57 10.10 23.83
CA ALA A 4 27.89 10.51 24.30
C ALA A 4 28.32 9.85 25.62
N SER A 5 27.37 9.37 26.42
CA SER A 5 27.64 8.68 27.70
C SER A 5 27.95 7.19 27.52
N GLY A 6 27.83 6.65 26.29
CA GLY A 6 28.00 5.22 26.00
C GLY A 6 26.89 4.31 26.54
N ASN A 7 25.90 4.87 27.26
CA ASN A 7 24.78 4.10 27.77
C ASN A 7 23.76 3.84 26.65
N PRO A 8 23.29 2.58 26.49
CA PRO A 8 22.23 2.28 25.53
C PRO A 8 20.95 3.03 25.93
N ILE A 9 20.36 3.74 24.97
CA ILE A 9 19.11 4.50 25.18
C ILE A 9 17.90 3.56 25.24
N MET A 10 17.99 2.44 24.52
CA MET A 10 16.98 1.38 24.43
C MET A 10 17.68 0.05 24.12
N SER A 11 16.97 -1.05 24.31
CA SER A 11 17.45 -2.37 23.91
C SER A 11 17.42 -2.55 22.39
N ASP A 12 18.21 -3.49 21.86
CA ASP A 12 18.22 -3.79 20.42
C ASP A 12 16.84 -4.21 19.89
N ALA A 13 16.07 -4.96 20.68
CA ALA A 13 14.72 -5.38 20.32
C ALA A 13 13.74 -4.19 20.22
N GLU A 14 13.80 -3.26 21.17
CA GLU A 14 13.01 -2.02 21.13
C GLU A 14 13.41 -1.14 19.95
N PHE A 15 14.71 -1.09 19.65
CA PHE A 15 15.22 -0.35 18.49
C PHE A 15 14.72 -0.94 17.18
N ASP A 16 14.73 -2.26 17.02
CA ASP A 16 14.24 -2.94 15.82
C ASP A 16 12.72 -2.75 15.65
N GLU A 17 11.94 -2.82 16.72
CA GLU A 17 10.50 -2.53 16.67
C GLU A 17 10.24 -1.07 16.26
N LEU A 18 11.00 -0.13 16.84
CA LEU A 18 10.92 1.28 16.48
C LEU A 18 11.30 1.50 15.01
N LYS A 19 12.36 0.82 14.54
CA LYS A 19 12.81 0.87 13.14
C LYS A 19 11.70 0.39 12.20
N LEU A 20 11.02 -0.72 12.51
CA LEU A 20 9.90 -1.24 11.72
C LEU A 20 8.71 -0.27 11.69
N LYS A 21 8.34 0.34 12.83
CA LYS A 21 7.29 1.38 12.89
C LYS A 21 7.64 2.59 12.03
N LEU A 22 8.90 3.03 12.08
CA LEU A 22 9.36 4.17 11.30
C LEU A 22 9.51 3.87 9.81
N LYS A 23 9.89 2.65 9.40
CA LYS A 23 9.85 2.23 7.98
C LYS A 23 8.44 2.31 7.39
N THR A 24 7.42 2.12 8.24
CA THR A 24 6.02 2.20 7.80
C THR A 24 5.56 3.62 7.51
N ASN A 25 5.89 4.55 8.40
CA ASN A 25 5.34 5.90 8.38
C ASN A 25 6.28 6.96 7.79
N SER A 26 7.59 6.73 7.84
CA SER A 26 8.60 7.75 7.53
C SER A 26 9.52 7.33 6.40
N VAL A 27 9.95 8.30 5.61
CA VAL A 27 10.94 8.09 4.55
C VAL A 27 12.38 8.05 5.09
N ILE A 28 12.62 8.63 6.28
CA ILE A 28 13.97 8.87 6.80
C ILE A 28 14.72 7.62 7.24
N VAL A 29 13.99 6.59 7.70
CA VAL A 29 14.59 5.32 8.18
C VAL A 29 14.92 4.36 7.03
N LYS A 30 14.56 4.72 5.80
CA LYS A 30 14.74 3.89 4.64
C LYS A 30 16.19 3.94 4.19
N GLU A 31 16.79 2.77 4.05
CA GLU A 31 18.15 2.64 3.60
C GLU A 31 18.21 2.10 2.16
N GLY A 32 19.27 2.50 1.43
CA GLY A 32 19.59 1.91 0.13
C GLY A 32 20.00 0.44 0.23
N PRO A 33 20.41 -0.19 -0.89
CA PRO A 33 20.85 -1.59 -0.87
C PRO A 33 22.06 -1.80 0.05
N ARG A 34 21.99 -2.84 0.88
CA ARG A 34 23.03 -3.24 1.84
C ARG A 34 23.42 -4.69 1.63
N CYS A 35 24.69 -4.99 1.91
CA CYS A 35 25.22 -6.35 1.97
C CYS A 35 25.54 -6.67 3.43
N SER A 36 24.92 -7.70 4.00
CA SER A 36 25.36 -8.24 5.29
C SER A 36 26.45 -9.28 5.05
N LEU A 37 27.68 -8.97 5.47
CA LEU A 37 28.78 -9.95 5.47
C LEU A 37 28.45 -11.18 6.33
N ARG A 38 27.72 -10.98 7.45
CA ARG A 38 27.36 -12.08 8.37
C ARG A 38 26.44 -13.11 7.74
N SER A 39 25.44 -12.67 6.98
CA SER A 39 24.44 -13.57 6.41
C SER A 39 24.64 -13.81 4.92
N HIS A 40 25.69 -13.23 4.33
CA HIS A 40 26.00 -13.30 2.89
C HIS A 40 24.81 -12.95 1.98
N LYS A 41 23.90 -12.08 2.45
CA LYS A 41 22.70 -11.67 1.72
C LYS A 41 22.77 -10.20 1.38
N VAL A 42 22.28 -9.88 0.18
CA VAL A 42 22.07 -8.49 -0.23
C VAL A 42 20.60 -8.18 -0.09
N TYR A 43 20.29 -7.09 0.61
CA TYR A 43 18.93 -6.69 0.90
C TYR A 43 18.71 -5.20 0.73
N SER A 44 17.47 -4.82 0.41
CA SER A 44 17.04 -3.42 0.27
C SER A 44 15.68 -3.21 0.92
N ASP A 45 15.40 -1.99 1.37
CA ASP A 45 14.11 -1.64 1.97
C ASP A 45 13.00 -1.42 0.93
N LEU A 46 11.78 -1.80 1.30
CA LEU A 46 10.58 -1.62 0.50
C LEU A 46 9.76 -0.41 0.92
N ASN A 47 9.10 0.14 -0.08
CA ASN A 47 8.17 1.25 0.03
C ASN A 47 6.77 0.80 -0.34
N VAL A 48 5.78 1.36 0.34
CA VAL A 48 4.39 1.20 -0.08
C VAL A 48 4.13 2.07 -1.31
N ASP A 49 3.57 1.48 -2.35
CA ASP A 49 3.13 2.23 -3.53
C ASP A 49 1.69 2.72 -3.34
N TYR A 50 1.55 3.85 -2.65
CA TYR A 50 0.26 4.50 -2.42
C TYR A 50 -0.47 4.86 -3.72
N ILE A 51 0.26 5.17 -4.79
CA ILE A 51 -0.37 5.56 -6.07
C ILE A 51 -1.05 4.34 -6.68
N LYS A 52 -0.38 3.19 -6.72
CA LYS A 52 -0.99 1.96 -7.26
C LYS A 52 -2.10 1.42 -6.37
N MET A 53 -1.97 1.55 -5.06
CA MET A 53 -3.05 1.25 -4.13
C MET A 53 -4.29 2.14 -4.37
N PHE A 54 -4.08 3.43 -4.64
CA PHE A 54 -5.16 4.33 -4.98
C PHE A 54 -5.80 3.96 -6.32
N LEU A 55 -5.00 3.68 -7.35
CA LEU A 55 -5.47 3.27 -8.68
C LEU A 55 -6.30 1.98 -8.65
N LEU A 56 -6.00 1.08 -7.70
CA LEU A 56 -6.76 -0.15 -7.52
C LEU A 56 -8.24 0.09 -7.17
N ASN A 57 -8.55 1.22 -6.51
CA ASN A 57 -9.92 1.60 -6.17
C ASN A 57 -10.67 2.32 -7.31
N VAL A 58 -9.98 2.74 -8.38
CA VAL A 58 -10.58 3.56 -9.44
C VAL A 58 -11.72 2.83 -10.17
N PRO A 59 -11.61 1.56 -10.59
CA PRO A 59 -12.69 0.87 -11.30
C PRO A 59 -13.99 0.78 -10.47
N ALA A 60 -13.88 0.42 -9.18
CA ALA A 60 -15.03 0.35 -8.28
C ALA A 60 -15.66 1.73 -8.04
N THR A 61 -14.82 2.77 -7.93
CA THR A 61 -15.27 4.16 -7.79
C THR A 61 -16.02 4.63 -9.03
N THR A 62 -15.55 4.29 -10.23
CA THR A 62 -16.24 4.61 -11.50
C THR A 62 -17.62 3.94 -11.57
N VAL A 63 -17.74 2.68 -11.15
CA VAL A 63 -19.02 1.97 -11.11
C VAL A 63 -19.97 2.61 -10.09
N ALA A 64 -19.48 2.93 -8.89
CA ALA A 64 -20.30 3.57 -7.85
C ALA A 64 -20.79 4.96 -8.26
N LEU A 65 -19.92 5.78 -8.87
CA LEU A 65 -20.29 7.07 -9.42
C LEU A 65 -21.29 6.94 -10.56
N GLY A 66 -21.07 5.99 -11.49
CA GLY A 66 -22.00 5.73 -12.58
C GLY A 66 -23.39 5.32 -12.08
N LEU A 67 -23.45 4.50 -11.03
CA LEU A 67 -24.71 4.10 -10.40
C LEU A 67 -25.41 5.29 -9.72
N PHE A 68 -24.66 6.15 -9.03
CA PHE A 68 -25.19 7.38 -8.43
C PHE A 68 -25.83 8.29 -9.48
N PHE A 69 -25.08 8.64 -10.54
CA PHE A 69 -25.61 9.48 -11.62
C PHE A 69 -26.79 8.85 -12.37
N PHE A 70 -26.83 7.52 -12.48
CA PHE A 70 -27.96 6.82 -13.08
C PHE A 70 -29.24 6.94 -12.23
N ILE A 71 -29.12 6.84 -10.91
CA ILE A 71 -30.23 7.05 -9.98
C ILE A 71 -30.64 8.52 -9.96
N ASP A 72 -29.67 9.43 -10.04
CA ASP A 72 -29.95 10.87 -10.11
C ASP A 72 -30.73 11.25 -11.37
N GLU A 73 -30.35 10.72 -12.54
CA GLU A 73 -31.10 10.94 -13.79
C GLU A 73 -32.52 10.37 -13.67
N LEU A 74 -32.68 9.20 -13.03
CA LEU A 74 -34.00 8.59 -12.82
C LEU A 74 -34.88 9.37 -11.83
N THR A 75 -34.27 10.05 -10.86
CA THR A 75 -34.98 10.82 -9.80
C THR A 75 -34.98 12.34 -10.05
N GLY A 76 -34.31 12.80 -11.10
CA GLY A 76 -34.27 14.18 -11.59
C GLY A 76 -33.48 15.17 -10.74
N PHE A 77 -32.66 14.71 -9.77
CA PHE A 77 -32.17 15.55 -8.66
C PHE A 77 -33.26 16.36 -7.93
N GLU A 78 -34.55 16.07 -8.18
CA GLU A 78 -35.68 16.64 -7.47
C GLU A 78 -35.86 15.99 -6.09
N ILE A 79 -34.77 15.50 -5.49
CA ILE A 79 -34.62 15.44 -4.03
C ILE A 79 -34.56 16.87 -3.44
N ASN A 80 -35.44 17.76 -3.92
CA ASN A 80 -35.97 18.93 -3.25
C ASN A 80 -36.83 18.51 -2.04
N VAL A 81 -36.43 17.47 -1.29
CA VAL A 81 -37.03 17.21 0.03
C VAL A 81 -36.88 18.45 0.91
N PHE A 82 -35.90 19.31 0.58
CA PHE A 82 -35.67 20.58 1.22
C PHE A 82 -35.28 21.59 0.14
N GLN A 83 -36.19 22.50 -0.19
CA GLN A 83 -36.01 23.58 -1.17
C GLN A 83 -35.08 24.65 -0.58
N LEU A 84 -33.82 24.29 -0.29
CA LEU A 84 -32.83 25.27 0.17
C LEU A 84 -32.43 26.16 -1.01
N PRO A 85 -32.22 27.47 -0.77
CA PRO A 85 -31.65 28.34 -1.79
C PRO A 85 -30.26 27.81 -2.19
N GLU A 86 -29.95 27.94 -3.48
CA GLU A 86 -28.59 27.76 -3.97
C GLU A 86 -27.65 28.71 -3.19
N PRO A 87 -26.52 28.25 -2.65
CA PRO A 87 -25.79 27.00 -2.96
C PRO A 87 -26.02 25.84 -1.96
N PHE A 88 -26.85 26.03 -0.93
CA PHE A 88 -26.93 25.08 0.18
C PHE A 88 -27.55 23.73 -0.20
N GLY A 89 -28.47 23.72 -1.18
CA GLY A 89 -29.03 22.49 -1.75
C GLY A 89 -27.93 21.58 -2.30
N PHE A 90 -27.01 22.11 -3.11
CA PHE A 90 -25.88 21.37 -3.69
C PHE A 90 -24.92 20.82 -2.62
N ILE A 91 -24.60 21.64 -1.61
CA ILE A 91 -23.70 21.20 -0.52
C ILE A 91 -24.33 20.03 0.23
N PHE A 92 -25.63 20.10 0.50
CA PHE A 92 -26.34 19.05 1.22
C PHE A 92 -26.44 17.74 0.42
N THR A 93 -26.75 17.82 -0.88
CA THR A 93 -26.81 16.62 -1.73
C THR A 93 -25.46 15.92 -1.79
N TRP A 94 -24.36 16.65 -2.00
CA TRP A 94 -23.02 16.05 -1.98
C TRP A 94 -22.57 15.60 -0.59
N PHE A 95 -23.00 16.28 0.48
CA PHE A 95 -22.74 15.82 1.84
C PHE A 95 -23.38 14.45 2.11
N ALA A 96 -24.58 14.20 1.57
CA ALA A 96 -25.23 12.89 1.66
C ALA A 96 -24.67 11.88 0.63
N ALA A 97 -24.37 12.33 -0.59
CA ALA A 97 -23.93 11.47 -1.69
C ALA A 97 -22.50 10.97 -1.53
N LEU A 98 -21.54 11.84 -1.13
CA LEU A 98 -20.13 11.45 -1.04
C LEU A 98 -19.89 10.28 -0.09
N PRO A 99 -20.44 10.25 1.16
CA PRO A 99 -20.33 9.09 2.03
C PRO A 99 -20.93 7.82 1.42
N LEU A 100 -22.08 7.93 0.74
CA LEU A 100 -22.74 6.79 0.09
C LEU A 100 -21.89 6.23 -1.06
N ILE A 101 -21.34 7.09 -1.92
CA ILE A 101 -20.46 6.70 -3.02
C ILE A 101 -19.19 6.03 -2.48
N LEU A 102 -18.54 6.63 -1.47
CA LEU A 102 -17.33 6.06 -0.87
C LEU A 102 -17.62 4.71 -0.20
N PHE A 103 -18.75 4.58 0.48
CA PHE A 103 -19.17 3.32 1.09
C PHE A 103 -19.41 2.23 0.03
N LEU A 104 -20.12 2.55 -1.05
CA LEU A 104 -20.36 1.62 -2.16
C LEU A 104 -19.06 1.22 -2.86
N ALA A 105 -18.19 2.19 -3.16
CA ALA A 105 -16.90 1.95 -3.78
C ALA A 105 -16.02 1.04 -2.90
N GLN A 106 -15.91 1.32 -1.59
CA GLN A 106 -15.15 0.50 -0.66
C GLN A 106 -15.76 -0.90 -0.50
N SER A 107 -17.08 -1.03 -0.50
CA SER A 107 -17.78 -2.32 -0.41
C SER A 107 -17.51 -3.17 -1.65
N LEU A 108 -17.58 -2.58 -2.84
CA LEU A 108 -17.25 -3.24 -4.10
C LEU A 108 -15.77 -3.65 -4.16
N THR A 109 -14.85 -2.75 -3.77
CA THR A 109 -13.42 -3.10 -3.74
C THR A 109 -13.16 -4.24 -2.78
N LYS A 110 -13.67 -4.20 -1.53
CA LYS A 110 -13.45 -5.25 -0.54
C LYS A 110 -14.07 -6.60 -0.93
N ALA A 111 -15.13 -6.60 -1.74
CA ALA A 111 -15.74 -7.82 -2.26
C ALA A 111 -14.83 -8.53 -3.28
N ILE A 112 -14.08 -7.77 -4.08
CA ILE A 112 -13.24 -8.30 -5.16
C ILE A 112 -11.78 -8.50 -4.71
N VAL A 113 -11.24 -7.52 -3.98
CA VAL A 113 -9.86 -7.46 -3.53
C VAL A 113 -9.79 -7.29 -2.02
N GLN A 114 -9.15 -8.25 -1.35
CA GLN A 114 -8.95 -8.24 0.10
C GLN A 114 -7.48 -8.00 0.44
N ASP A 115 -7.25 -7.21 1.49
CA ASP A 115 -5.93 -6.94 2.08
C ASP A 115 -4.82 -6.63 1.06
N PHE A 116 -5.10 -5.68 0.16
CA PHE A 116 -4.13 -5.28 -0.86
C PHE A 116 -2.97 -4.49 -0.24
N LEU A 117 -1.77 -5.01 -0.38
CA LEU A 117 -0.52 -4.35 -0.04
C LEU A 117 0.42 -4.41 -1.24
N ILE A 118 0.65 -3.26 -1.88
CA ILE A 118 1.62 -3.14 -2.98
C ILE A 118 2.91 -2.56 -2.43
N LEU A 119 3.99 -3.33 -2.57
CA LEU A 119 5.33 -2.90 -2.23
C LEU A 119 6.16 -2.67 -3.49
N LYS A 120 6.94 -1.59 -3.47
CA LYS A 120 7.91 -1.21 -4.50
C LYS A 120 9.29 -1.08 -3.88
N GLY A 121 10.33 -1.47 -4.60
CA GLY A 121 11.70 -1.27 -4.16
C GLY A 121 12.71 -1.52 -5.28
N PRO A 122 13.90 -0.91 -5.18
CA PRO A 122 14.98 -1.18 -6.13
C PRO A 122 15.52 -2.58 -5.90
N CYS A 123 15.71 -3.33 -6.99
CA CYS A 123 16.46 -4.57 -6.97
C CYS A 123 17.90 -4.29 -6.49
N PRO A 124 18.43 -5.01 -5.48
CA PRO A 124 19.77 -4.72 -4.99
C PRO A 124 20.90 -4.97 -6.00
N ASN A 125 20.66 -5.79 -7.04
CA ASN A 125 21.65 -6.12 -8.06
C ASN A 125 21.65 -5.10 -9.23
N CYS A 126 20.49 -4.83 -9.82
CA CYS A 126 20.38 -4.00 -11.03
C CYS A 126 19.82 -2.59 -10.79
N GLY A 127 19.35 -2.28 -9.57
CA GLY A 127 18.75 -0.98 -9.24
C GLY A 127 17.38 -0.72 -9.88
N THR A 128 16.87 -1.63 -10.71
CA THR A 128 15.55 -1.48 -11.34
C THR A 128 14.45 -1.58 -10.29
N GLU A 129 13.47 -0.68 -10.37
CA GLU A 129 12.32 -0.71 -9.48
C GLU A 129 11.42 -1.89 -9.84
N ASN A 130 11.27 -2.81 -8.90
CA ASN A 130 10.37 -3.96 -9.01
C ASN A 130 9.23 -3.82 -8.01
N LEU A 131 8.12 -4.48 -8.32
CA LEU A 131 6.88 -4.39 -7.58
C LEU A 131 6.40 -5.78 -7.19
N SER A 132 5.85 -5.88 -5.99
CA SER A 132 5.16 -7.06 -5.51
C SER A 132 3.78 -6.66 -4.99
N PHE A 133 2.77 -7.42 -5.40
CA PHE A 133 1.43 -7.33 -4.87
C PHE A 133 1.24 -8.43 -3.82
N PHE A 134 0.73 -8.04 -2.66
CA PHE A 134 0.25 -8.92 -1.61
C PHE A 134 -1.25 -8.69 -1.46
N GLY A 135 -2.00 -9.77 -1.28
CA GLY A 135 -3.44 -9.70 -1.07
C GLY A 135 -4.19 -10.73 -1.89
N THR A 136 -5.51 -10.75 -1.77
CA THR A 136 -6.36 -11.72 -2.46
C THR A 136 -7.19 -11.03 -3.53
N ILE A 137 -7.12 -11.53 -4.76
CA ILE A 137 -7.94 -11.05 -5.88
C ILE A 137 -8.88 -12.19 -6.27
N LEU A 138 -10.19 -11.98 -6.21
CA LEU A 138 -11.19 -12.99 -6.61
C LEU A 138 -10.92 -14.37 -5.97
N SER A 139 -10.65 -14.38 -4.67
CA SER A 139 -10.31 -15.58 -3.88
C SER A 139 -8.96 -16.25 -4.21
N VAL A 140 -8.18 -15.72 -5.14
CA VAL A 140 -6.79 -16.16 -5.39
C VAL A 140 -5.85 -15.32 -4.53
N SER A 141 -5.27 -15.94 -3.50
CA SER A 141 -4.28 -15.28 -2.64
C SER A 141 -2.96 -15.11 -3.40
N SER A 142 -2.53 -13.87 -3.58
CA SER A 142 -1.24 -13.50 -4.15
C SER A 142 -0.24 -13.28 -3.02
N GLY A 143 0.62 -14.26 -2.81
CA GLY A 143 1.60 -14.24 -1.73
C GLY A 143 0.98 -14.39 -0.35
N GLY A 144 1.68 -15.10 0.52
CA GLY A 144 1.40 -15.06 1.95
C GLY A 144 2.16 -13.88 2.57
N THR A 145 3.15 -14.23 3.38
CA THR A 145 4.09 -13.26 3.96
C THR A 145 5.26 -12.95 3.04
N THR A 146 5.67 -13.93 2.22
CA THR A 146 6.78 -13.81 1.29
C THR A 146 6.33 -14.05 -0.15
N ASN A 147 6.93 -13.31 -1.08
CA ASN A 147 6.65 -13.38 -2.51
C ASN A 147 7.96 -13.49 -3.29
N LYS A 148 8.03 -14.45 -4.23
CA LYS A 148 9.18 -14.59 -5.12
C LYS A 148 8.87 -13.90 -6.46
N VAL A 149 9.67 -12.90 -6.81
CA VAL A 149 9.53 -12.12 -8.04
C VAL A 149 10.81 -12.28 -8.87
N LYS A 150 10.69 -12.61 -10.15
CA LYS A 150 11.85 -12.69 -11.04
C LYS A 150 12.23 -11.30 -11.54
N CYS A 151 13.50 -10.95 -11.39
CA CYS A 151 14.14 -9.81 -12.04
C CYS A 151 14.99 -10.34 -13.21
N ALA A 152 15.35 -9.48 -14.16
CA ALA A 152 16.08 -9.86 -15.38
C ALA A 152 17.29 -10.79 -15.14
N ASN A 153 18.02 -10.58 -14.04
CA ASN A 153 19.25 -11.31 -13.73
C ASN A 153 19.19 -12.14 -12.42
N ALA A 154 18.08 -12.11 -11.67
CA ALA A 154 18.02 -12.76 -10.35
C ALA A 154 16.57 -12.99 -9.87
N GLU A 155 16.37 -14.02 -9.05
CA GLU A 155 15.13 -14.18 -8.28
C GLU A 155 15.18 -13.30 -7.03
N LEU A 156 14.12 -12.54 -6.75
CA LEU A 156 14.00 -11.68 -5.58
C LEU A 156 12.95 -12.26 -4.64
N GLU A 157 13.22 -12.24 -3.35
CA GLU A 157 12.25 -12.59 -2.32
C GLU A 157 11.83 -11.34 -1.57
N TYR A 158 10.54 -11.04 -1.59
CA TYR A 158 9.92 -9.91 -0.93
C TYR A 158 9.28 -10.39 0.37
N ASP A 159 9.57 -9.74 1.49
CA ASP A 159 8.87 -9.96 2.75
C ASP A 159 7.97 -8.77 3.10
N SER A 160 6.69 -9.03 3.30
CA SER A 160 5.69 -8.01 3.64
C SER A 160 5.83 -7.48 5.06
N LYS A 161 6.29 -8.32 6.01
CA LYS A 161 6.37 -7.95 7.44
C LYS A 161 7.59 -7.08 7.73
N SER A 162 8.77 -7.52 7.30
CA SER A 162 10.01 -6.75 7.49
C SER A 162 10.15 -5.59 6.49
N ARG A 163 9.37 -5.60 5.40
CA ARG A 163 9.50 -4.67 4.27
C ARG A 163 10.92 -4.68 3.71
N VAL A 164 11.48 -5.87 3.53
CA VAL A 164 12.82 -6.07 2.95
C VAL A 164 12.75 -6.98 1.71
N ILE A 165 13.45 -6.58 0.64
CA ILE A 165 13.74 -7.44 -0.51
C ILE A 165 15.07 -8.12 -0.22
N THR A 166 15.11 -9.43 -0.33
CA THR A 166 16.34 -10.21 -0.24
C THR A 166 16.62 -10.90 -1.56
N LEU A 167 17.88 -10.87 -1.97
CA LEU A 167 18.37 -11.77 -2.99
C LEU A 167 18.75 -13.10 -2.31
N PRO A 168 18.18 -14.25 -2.71
CA PRO A 168 18.75 -15.53 -2.38
C PRO A 168 20.15 -15.58 -2.99
N GLU A 169 21.09 -16.13 -2.23
CA GLU A 169 22.47 -16.28 -2.67
C GLU A 169 22.52 -16.99 -4.03
N ALA A 170 23.32 -16.46 -4.96
CA ALA A 170 23.68 -17.20 -6.16
C ALA A 170 24.48 -18.42 -5.67
N SER A 171 23.84 -19.57 -5.62
CA SER A 171 24.39 -20.80 -5.05
C SER A 171 25.54 -21.41 -5.88
N ASN A 172 26.29 -20.63 -6.66
CA ASN A 172 27.38 -21.13 -7.49
C ASN A 172 28.54 -20.10 -7.50
N ALA A 173 29.49 -20.30 -6.58
CA ALA A 173 30.90 -20.12 -6.88
C ALA A 173 31.48 -21.50 -7.19
#